data_AF-A0A9X8EC06-F1
#
_entry.id   AF-A0A9X8EC06-F1
#
_cell.length_a   1.000
_cell.length_b   1.000
_cell.length_c   1.000
_cell.angle_alpha   90.00
_cell.angle_beta   90.00
_cell.angle_gamma   90.00
#
_symmetry.space_group_name_H-M   'P 1'
#
loop_
_entity.id
_entity.type
_entity.pdbx_description
1 polymer ?
#
loop_
_entity_poly.entity_id
_entity_poly.type
_entity_poly.pdbx_seq_one_letter_code
_entity_poly.pdbx_strand_id
1 'polypeptide(L)'
;MAPFKRHLRDLWLEEELIEGEDSDEDVDLMTVTAQQKRLAMILRAIKAISMSQADKRRNWSYDEDIMLLIQVANDKSFAAEKDQVTKAWQTLAETLMESEQFTRVVDARKLLNRFTILVDEHRRFDVASAKLSGSDQEEQDKHMLLDDIVCLLDDIKATATTDKSNATADKSNAAADKDKIEQDGLLIRELAMQTIERRTDKAPDGESSKKKPALESRRTSLASAIEIESERERATREKELEFQ
;
A
#
# COMPACT_ATOMS: atom_id res chain seq x y z
N MET A 1 -17.67 31.78 -15.11
CA MET A 1 -17.36 32.72 -16.23
C MET A 1 -15.86 33.01 -16.43
N ALA A 2 -14.97 32.71 -15.47
CA ALA A 2 -13.53 32.95 -15.59
C ALA A 2 -12.84 32.34 -16.84
N PRO A 3 -13.07 31.07 -17.23
CA PRO A 3 -12.37 30.48 -18.38
C PRO A 3 -12.75 31.13 -19.71
N PHE A 4 -14.02 31.52 -19.90
CA PHE A 4 -14.48 32.21 -21.11
C PHE A 4 -13.80 33.56 -21.31
N LYS A 5 -13.72 34.37 -20.25
CA LYS A 5 -13.08 35.69 -20.32
C LYS A 5 -11.58 35.58 -20.59
N ARG A 6 -10.92 34.53 -20.08
CA ARG A 6 -9.51 34.24 -20.35
C ARG A 6 -9.31 33.86 -21.82
N HIS A 7 -10.03 32.86 -22.32
CA HIS A 7 -9.93 32.41 -23.71
C HIS A 7 -10.27 33.50 -24.72
N LEU A 8 -11.29 34.32 -24.43
CA LEU A 8 -11.63 35.47 -25.27
C LEU A 8 -10.49 36.50 -25.31
N ARG A 9 -9.84 36.76 -24.17
CA ARG A 9 -8.68 37.67 -24.10
C ARG A 9 -7.50 37.10 -24.88
N ASP A 10 -7.18 35.82 -24.71
CA ASP A 10 -6.02 35.19 -25.34
C ASP A 10 -6.19 35.17 -26.88
N LEU A 11 -7.39 34.84 -27.39
CA LEU A 11 -7.72 34.92 -28.82
C LEU A 11 -7.69 36.35 -29.38
N TRP A 12 -7.81 37.36 -28.52
CA TRP A 12 -7.66 38.76 -28.90
C TRP A 12 -6.19 39.21 -28.92
N LEU A 13 -5.31 38.50 -28.22
CA LEU A 13 -3.87 38.76 -28.16
C LEU A 13 -3.08 37.98 -29.23
N GLU A 14 -3.59 36.84 -29.69
CA GLU A 14 -2.95 35.98 -30.70
C GLU A 14 -3.04 36.52 -32.14
N GLU A 15 -3.89 37.50 -32.43
CA GLU A 15 -4.08 38.05 -33.78
C GLU A 15 -3.91 39.58 -33.78
N GLU A 16 -2.70 40.05 -34.09
CA GLU A 16 -2.50 41.32 -34.78
C GLU A 16 -2.58 41.08 -36.30
N LEU A 17 -3.16 42.04 -37.01
CA LEU A 17 -3.32 42.15 -38.47
C LEU A 17 -4.50 41.38 -39.10
N ILE A 18 -5.63 42.09 -39.24
CA ILE A 18 -6.56 41.82 -40.35
C ILE A 18 -5.81 42.32 -41.59
N GLU A 19 -5.20 41.40 -42.36
CA GLU A 19 -4.61 41.74 -43.66
C GLU A 19 -5.71 42.33 -44.56
N GLY A 20 -5.57 43.61 -44.89
CA GLY A 20 -6.38 44.26 -45.90
C GLY A 20 -5.96 43.71 -47.26
N GLU A 21 -6.91 43.13 -47.99
CA GLU A 21 -6.72 42.68 -49.36
C GLU A 21 -6.46 43.93 -50.22
N ASP A 22 -5.25 44.01 -50.77
CA ASP A 22 -4.67 45.16 -51.49
C ASP A 22 -5.28 45.27 -52.91
N SER A 23 -6.58 45.56 -53.00
CA SER A 23 -7.25 45.86 -54.27
C SER A 23 -7.50 47.37 -54.40
N ASP A 24 -6.77 47.98 -55.33
CA ASP A 24 -6.73 49.42 -55.66
C ASP A 24 -8.06 49.95 -56.24
N GLU A 25 -9.15 50.01 -55.47
CA GLU A 25 -10.34 50.79 -55.82
C GLU A 25 -10.92 51.50 -54.58
N ASP A 26 -10.48 52.74 -54.34
CA ASP A 26 -11.12 53.85 -53.60
C ASP A 26 -12.17 53.54 -52.50
N VAL A 27 -11.87 52.62 -51.57
CA VAL A 27 -12.63 52.45 -50.32
C VAL A 27 -11.68 52.34 -49.13
N ASP A 28 -11.41 53.48 -48.50
CA ASP A 28 -10.90 53.64 -47.12
C ASP A 28 -9.91 52.55 -46.64
N LEU A 29 -8.71 52.54 -47.26
CA LEU A 29 -7.61 51.56 -47.12
C LEU A 29 -7.10 51.30 -45.69
N MET A 30 -7.64 51.98 -44.67
CA MET A 30 -7.21 51.84 -43.26
C MET A 30 -8.35 51.45 -42.30
N THR A 31 -9.59 51.28 -42.76
CA THR A 31 -10.73 51.10 -41.87
C THR A 31 -11.55 49.85 -42.19
N VAL A 32 -11.17 48.72 -41.59
CA VAL A 32 -12.01 47.50 -41.56
C VAL A 32 -13.45 47.89 -41.18
N THR A 33 -14.41 47.49 -42.02
CA THR A 33 -15.81 47.88 -41.84
C THR A 33 -16.32 47.46 -40.47
N ALA A 34 -17.23 48.25 -39.88
CA ALA A 34 -17.81 47.91 -38.58
C ALA A 34 -18.46 46.51 -38.57
N GLN A 35 -18.98 46.05 -39.73
CA GLN A 35 -19.54 44.72 -39.91
C GLN A 35 -18.49 43.62 -39.80
N GLN A 36 -17.34 43.76 -40.45
CA GLN A 36 -16.22 42.81 -40.36
C GLN A 36 -15.67 42.72 -38.93
N LYS A 37 -15.53 43.86 -38.23
CA LYS A 37 -15.12 43.88 -36.81
C LYS A 37 -16.11 43.14 -35.91
N ARG A 38 -17.42 43.34 -36.12
CA ARG A 38 -18.48 42.61 -35.40
C ARG A 38 -18.44 41.12 -35.69
N LEU A 39 -18.26 40.72 -36.95
CA LEU A 39 -18.17 39.33 -37.36
C LEU A 39 -16.97 38.64 -36.70
N ALA A 40 -15.79 39.27 -36.73
CA ALA A 40 -14.58 38.76 -36.08
C ALA A 40 -14.79 38.60 -34.56
N MET A 41 -15.43 39.57 -33.89
CA MET A 41 -15.81 39.45 -32.47
C MET A 41 -16.74 38.26 -32.19
N ILE A 42 -17.75 38.04 -33.04
CA ILE A 42 -18.71 36.93 -32.87
C ILE A 42 -17.98 35.59 -33.05
N LEU A 43 -17.15 35.45 -34.08
CA LEU A 43 -16.38 34.22 -34.32
C LEU A 43 -15.43 33.91 -33.15
N ARG A 44 -14.73 34.92 -32.61
CA ARG A 44 -13.88 34.76 -31.42
C ARG A 44 -14.68 34.38 -30.18
N ALA A 45 -15.86 34.95 -29.98
CA ALA A 45 -16.75 34.58 -28.88
C ALA A 45 -17.20 33.11 -28.99
N ILE A 46 -17.56 32.64 -30.19
CA ILE A 46 -17.93 31.24 -30.44
C ILE A 46 -16.75 30.30 -30.14
N LYS A 47 -15.53 30.66 -30.59
CA LYS A 47 -14.31 29.88 -30.31
C LYS A 47 -14.01 29.83 -28.80
N ALA A 48 -14.08 30.97 -28.10
CA ALA A 48 -13.88 31.04 -26.66
C ALA A 48 -14.94 30.26 -25.86
N ILE A 49 -16.20 30.24 -26.32
CA ILE A 49 -17.26 29.39 -25.73
C ILE A 49 -16.88 27.92 -25.87
N SER A 50 -16.43 27.50 -27.05
CA SER A 50 -16.02 26.11 -27.31
C SER A 50 -14.83 25.69 -26.44
N MET A 51 -13.81 26.54 -26.33
CA MET A 51 -12.64 26.31 -25.45
C MET A 51 -13.04 26.25 -23.97
N SER A 52 -14.00 27.08 -23.54
CA SER A 52 -14.51 27.06 -22.16
C SER A 52 -15.31 25.80 -21.85
N GLN A 53 -16.06 25.28 -22.83
CA GLN A 53 -16.76 24.00 -22.68
C GLN A 53 -15.76 22.83 -22.62
N ALA A 54 -14.67 22.89 -23.40
CA ALA A 54 -13.59 21.91 -23.30
C ALA A 54 -12.89 21.94 -21.94
N ASP A 55 -12.65 23.12 -21.37
CA ASP A 55 -12.14 23.26 -19.99
C ASP A 55 -13.10 22.65 -18.96
N LYS A 56 -14.41 22.87 -19.12
CA LYS A 56 -15.42 22.21 -18.26
C LYS A 56 -15.38 20.70 -18.40
N ARG A 57 -15.22 20.16 -19.61
CA ARG A 57 -15.03 18.72 -19.86
C ARG A 57 -13.72 18.19 -19.26
N ARG A 58 -12.73 19.04 -19.04
CA ARG A 58 -11.44 18.65 -18.45
C ARG A 58 -11.47 18.66 -16.91
N ASN A 59 -12.35 19.44 -16.31
CA ASN A 59 -12.52 19.50 -14.85
C ASN A 59 -13.50 18.44 -14.38
N TRP A 60 -13.17 17.80 -13.26
CA TRP A 60 -14.08 16.89 -12.56
C TRP A 60 -15.34 17.62 -12.12
N SER A 61 -16.51 17.06 -12.43
CA SER A 61 -17.79 17.57 -11.95
C SER A 61 -18.11 17.03 -10.55
N TYR A 62 -19.07 17.66 -9.87
CA TYR A 62 -19.56 17.18 -8.58
C TYR A 62 -20.17 15.78 -8.71
N ASP A 63 -21.02 15.56 -9.72
CA ASP A 63 -21.62 14.26 -9.99
C ASP A 63 -20.57 13.17 -10.28
N GLU A 64 -19.52 13.51 -11.03
CA GLU A 64 -18.40 12.60 -11.29
C GLU A 64 -17.64 12.25 -10.01
N ASP A 65 -17.44 13.22 -9.09
CA ASP A 65 -16.83 12.98 -7.79
C ASP A 65 -17.70 12.08 -6.92
N ILE A 66 -19.01 12.33 -6.85
CA ILE A 66 -19.95 11.52 -6.07
C ILE A 66 -19.99 10.08 -6.58
N MET A 67 -20.11 9.88 -7.90
CA MET A 67 -20.08 8.53 -8.49
C MET A 67 -18.77 7.80 -8.19
N LEU A 68 -17.64 8.50 -8.30
CA LEU A 68 -16.34 7.95 -7.93
C LEU A 68 -16.31 7.53 -6.45
N LEU A 69 -16.76 8.40 -5.54
CA LEU A 69 -16.73 8.13 -4.11
C LEU A 69 -17.66 6.99 -3.70
N ILE A 70 -18.87 6.94 -4.26
CA ILE A 70 -19.81 5.82 -4.06
C ILE A 70 -19.16 4.51 -4.50
N GLN A 71 -18.59 4.47 -5.71
CA GLN A 71 -17.97 3.25 -6.22
C GLN A 71 -16.75 2.85 -5.40
N VAL A 72 -15.93 3.81 -4.97
CA VAL A 72 -14.77 3.56 -4.09
C VAL A 72 -15.21 3.01 -2.73
N ALA A 73 -16.31 3.51 -2.16
CA ALA A 73 -16.86 3.00 -0.91
C ALA A 73 -17.37 1.55 -1.05
N ASN A 74 -18.00 1.23 -2.18
CA ASN A 74 -18.51 -0.11 -2.48
C ASN A 74 -17.38 -1.14 -2.68
N ASP A 75 -16.41 -0.83 -3.55
CA ASP A 75 -15.36 -1.77 -3.94
C ASP A 75 -14.20 -1.79 -2.96
N LYS A 76 -14.06 -0.74 -2.14
CA LYS A 76 -12.91 -0.51 -1.23
C LYS A 76 -11.58 -0.70 -1.94
N SER A 77 -11.46 -0.15 -3.14
CA SER A 77 -10.28 -0.29 -4.01
C SER A 77 -8.96 0.16 -3.35
N PHE A 78 -9.03 1.05 -2.37
CA PHE A 78 -7.90 1.50 -1.54
C PHE A 78 -7.44 0.48 -0.49
N ALA A 79 -8.30 -0.49 -0.12
CA ALA A 79 -8.02 -1.53 0.87
C ALA A 79 -7.48 -2.82 0.24
N ALA A 80 -7.29 -2.84 -1.08
CA ALA A 80 -6.73 -3.98 -1.78
C ALA A 80 -5.30 -4.29 -1.30
N GLU A 81 -4.90 -5.56 -1.43
CA GLU A 81 -3.54 -6.00 -1.13
C GLU A 81 -2.50 -5.16 -1.90
N LYS A 82 -1.32 -4.94 -1.31
CA LYS A 82 -0.32 -3.97 -1.78
C LYS A 82 0.02 -4.06 -3.28
N ASP A 83 0.05 -5.27 -3.84
CA ASP A 83 0.38 -5.50 -5.26
C ASP A 83 -0.85 -5.53 -6.18
N GLN A 84 -2.05 -5.47 -5.59
CA GLN A 84 -3.33 -5.54 -6.29
C GLN A 84 -4.05 -4.18 -6.37
N VAL A 85 -3.60 -3.16 -5.63
CA VAL A 85 -4.19 -1.82 -5.61
C VAL A 85 -4.44 -1.29 -7.02
N THR A 86 -3.42 -1.28 -7.89
CA THR A 86 -3.58 -0.79 -9.27
C THR A 86 -4.63 -1.55 -10.07
N LYS A 87 -4.76 -2.86 -9.87
CA LYS A 87 -5.78 -3.69 -10.54
C LYS A 87 -7.17 -3.39 -10.00
N ALA A 88 -7.31 -3.17 -8.69
CA ALA A 88 -8.57 -2.77 -8.07
C ALA A 88 -9.06 -1.43 -8.61
N TRP A 89 -8.16 -0.44 -8.72
CA TRP A 89 -8.48 0.86 -9.36
C TRP A 89 -8.79 0.75 -10.85
N GLN A 90 -8.14 -0.17 -11.57
CA GLN A 90 -8.43 -0.42 -12.98
C GLN A 90 -9.82 -1.04 -13.17
N THR A 91 -10.18 -2.00 -12.32
CA THR A 91 -11.51 -2.62 -12.32
C THR A 91 -12.58 -1.58 -12.02
N LEU A 92 -12.34 -0.71 -11.02
CA LEU A 92 -13.25 0.39 -10.68
C LEU A 92 -13.42 1.36 -11.87
N ALA A 93 -12.35 1.66 -12.60
CA ALA A 93 -12.40 2.49 -13.80
C ALA A 93 -13.25 1.85 -14.91
N GLU A 94 -13.16 0.54 -15.09
CA GLU A 94 -13.99 -0.20 -16.05
C GLU A 94 -15.46 -0.15 -15.64
N THR A 95 -15.78 -0.38 -14.36
CA THR A 95 -17.16 -0.26 -13.84
C THR A 95 -17.75 1.14 -14.05
N LEU A 96 -16.98 2.18 -13.76
CA LEU A 96 -17.43 3.56 -14.01
C LEU A 96 -17.64 3.81 -15.50
N MET A 97 -16.75 3.35 -16.38
CA MET A 97 -16.92 3.52 -17.82
C MET A 97 -18.07 2.70 -18.42
N GLU A 98 -18.51 1.63 -17.77
CA GLU A 98 -19.70 0.86 -18.15
C GLU A 98 -21.00 1.56 -17.75
N SER A 99 -20.95 2.45 -16.76
CA SER A 99 -22.13 3.21 -16.32
C SER A 99 -22.51 4.30 -17.33
N GLU A 100 -23.78 4.32 -17.76
CA GLU A 100 -24.29 5.29 -18.75
C GLU A 100 -24.24 6.75 -18.25
N GLN A 101 -24.23 6.94 -16.93
CA GLN A 101 -24.26 8.25 -16.29
C GLN A 101 -22.87 8.88 -16.17
N PHE A 102 -21.80 8.08 -16.28
CA PHE A 102 -20.43 8.55 -16.18
C PHE A 102 -19.83 8.78 -17.57
N THR A 103 -19.77 10.05 -17.96
CA THR A 103 -19.39 10.42 -19.34
C THR A 103 -17.88 10.60 -19.55
N ARG A 104 -17.08 10.52 -18.48
CA ARG A 104 -15.64 10.78 -18.52
C ARG A 104 -14.84 9.51 -18.82
N VAL A 105 -13.90 9.60 -19.76
CA VAL A 105 -12.92 8.53 -19.99
C VAL A 105 -11.81 8.58 -18.95
N VAL A 106 -11.74 7.54 -18.12
CA VAL A 106 -10.84 7.44 -16.96
C VAL A 106 -9.97 6.19 -17.03
N ASP A 107 -8.88 6.21 -16.28
CA ASP A 107 -7.98 5.08 -16.05
C ASP A 107 -7.69 4.98 -14.55
N ALA A 108 -7.12 3.85 -14.11
CA ALA A 108 -6.79 3.63 -12.70
C ALA A 108 -6.01 4.81 -12.07
N ARG A 109 -5.08 5.40 -12.82
CA ARG A 109 -4.20 6.46 -12.32
C ARG A 109 -4.93 7.79 -12.16
N LYS A 110 -5.82 8.13 -13.10
CA LYS A 110 -6.67 9.33 -13.01
C LYS A 110 -7.61 9.25 -11.82
N LEU A 111 -8.22 8.09 -11.58
CA LEU A 111 -9.11 7.88 -10.44
C LEU A 111 -8.35 7.97 -9.12
N LEU A 112 -7.21 7.30 -9.00
CA LEU A 112 -6.37 7.36 -7.81
C LEU A 112 -5.92 8.80 -7.52
N ASN A 113 -5.46 9.54 -8.54
CA ASN A 113 -5.07 10.94 -8.38
C ASN A 113 -6.25 11.81 -7.93
N ARG A 114 -7.42 11.65 -8.55
CA ARG A 114 -8.62 12.40 -8.15
C ARG A 114 -9.03 12.07 -6.73
N PHE A 115 -9.10 10.79 -6.39
CA PHE A 115 -9.41 10.31 -5.05
C PHE A 115 -8.47 10.90 -3.99
N THR A 116 -7.16 10.90 -4.26
CA THR A 116 -6.16 11.44 -3.33
C THR A 116 -6.39 12.93 -3.10
N ILE A 117 -6.66 13.70 -4.16
CA ILE A 117 -6.99 15.12 -4.07
C ILE A 117 -8.26 15.33 -3.22
N LEU A 118 -9.31 14.53 -3.43
CA LEU A 118 -10.56 14.64 -2.67
C LEU A 118 -10.38 14.34 -1.17
N VAL A 119 -9.61 13.31 -0.84
CA VAL A 119 -9.28 12.99 0.56
C VAL A 119 -8.46 14.11 1.20
N ASP A 120 -7.48 14.66 0.49
CA ASP A 120 -6.68 15.78 0.98
C ASP A 120 -7.50 17.07 1.17
N GLU A 121 -8.40 17.36 0.23
CA GLU A 121 -9.34 18.48 0.32
C GLU A 121 -10.25 18.34 1.54
N HIS A 122 -10.82 17.16 1.77
CA HIS A 122 -11.69 16.90 2.92
C HIS A 122 -10.95 16.99 4.25
N ARG A 123 -9.76 16.38 4.38
CA ARG A 123 -8.97 16.51 5.62
C ARG A 123 -8.61 17.97 5.94
N ARG A 124 -8.43 18.82 4.92
CA ARG A 124 -8.23 20.26 5.10
C ARG A 124 -9.53 20.97 5.46
N PHE A 125 -10.64 20.54 4.86
CA PHE A 125 -11.97 21.03 5.16
C PHE A 125 -12.33 20.75 6.62
N ASP A 126 -12.09 19.55 7.16
CA ASP A 126 -12.43 19.26 8.56
C ASP A 126 -11.67 20.16 9.55
N VAL A 127 -10.43 20.52 9.22
CA VAL A 127 -9.61 21.49 9.97
C VAL A 127 -10.15 22.93 9.85
N ALA A 128 -10.80 23.27 8.74
CA ALA A 128 -11.31 24.60 8.43
C ALA A 128 -12.79 24.80 8.86
N SER A 129 -13.64 23.80 8.67
CA SER A 129 -15.08 23.79 8.92
C SER A 129 -15.43 23.66 10.39
N ALA A 130 -14.50 23.14 11.21
CA ALA A 130 -14.52 23.37 12.66
C ALA A 130 -14.59 24.87 13.05
N LYS A 131 -14.32 25.79 12.10
CA LYS A 131 -14.29 27.25 12.32
C LYS A 131 -15.43 28.01 11.63
N LEU A 132 -16.19 27.41 10.71
CA LEU A 132 -17.28 28.06 10.00
C LEU A 132 -18.48 27.12 9.84
N SER A 133 -19.64 27.51 10.40
CA SER A 133 -20.89 26.77 10.29
C SER A 133 -21.70 27.29 9.10
N GLY A 134 -21.82 26.48 8.05
CA GLY A 134 -22.71 26.73 6.91
C GLY A 134 -22.20 26.06 5.63
N SER A 135 -22.48 24.77 5.45
CA SER A 135 -22.29 24.06 4.18
C SER A 135 -23.64 23.90 3.46
N ASP A 136 -23.61 23.80 2.13
CA ASP A 136 -24.78 23.44 1.34
C ASP A 136 -25.01 21.91 1.33
N GLN A 137 -26.17 21.47 0.82
CA GLN A 137 -26.57 20.05 0.86
C GLN A 137 -25.67 19.16 -0.04
N GLU A 138 -25.23 19.68 -1.19
CA GLU A 138 -24.36 18.93 -2.11
C GLU A 138 -22.98 18.70 -1.48
N GLU A 139 -22.37 19.73 -0.91
CA GLU A 139 -21.11 19.59 -0.19
C GLU A 139 -21.26 18.63 1.01
N GLN A 140 -22.41 18.65 1.70
CA GLN A 140 -22.71 17.73 2.80
C GLN A 140 -22.67 16.25 2.37
N ASP A 141 -23.35 15.87 1.29
CA ASP A 141 -23.39 14.46 0.85
C ASP A 141 -22.00 13.94 0.46
N LYS A 142 -21.20 14.79 -0.18
CA LYS A 142 -19.81 14.50 -0.53
C LYS A 142 -18.95 14.29 0.72
N HIS A 143 -19.12 15.14 1.74
CA HIS A 143 -18.37 15.02 2.99
C HIS A 143 -18.76 13.80 3.80
N MET A 144 -20.04 13.43 3.88
CA MET A 144 -20.46 12.21 4.58
C MET A 144 -19.80 10.96 3.98
N LEU A 145 -19.75 10.86 2.65
CA LEU A 145 -19.05 9.75 1.99
C LEU A 145 -17.54 9.76 2.29
N LEU A 146 -16.92 10.95 2.30
CA LEU A 146 -15.50 11.09 2.56
C LEU A 146 -15.15 10.81 4.03
N ASP A 147 -16.01 11.15 4.99
CA ASP A 147 -15.86 10.83 6.41
C ASP A 147 -15.74 9.32 6.61
N ASP A 148 -16.69 8.56 6.04
CA ASP A 148 -16.72 7.10 6.12
C ASP A 148 -15.47 6.47 5.47
N ILE A 149 -15.08 6.95 4.29
CA ILE A 149 -13.90 6.45 3.59
C ILE A 149 -12.60 6.79 4.34
N VAL A 150 -12.48 8.00 4.88
CA VAL A 150 -11.31 8.43 5.66
C VAL A 150 -11.17 7.63 6.94
N CYS A 151 -12.28 7.34 7.63
CA CYS A 151 -12.30 6.46 8.78
C CYS A 151 -11.71 5.09 8.44
N LEU A 152 -12.19 4.46 7.36
CA LEU A 152 -11.65 3.18 6.89
C LEU A 152 -10.17 3.26 6.49
N LEU A 153 -9.74 4.34 5.84
CA LEU A 153 -8.34 4.54 5.48
C LEU A 153 -7.43 4.61 6.72
N ASP A 154 -7.88 5.28 7.76
CA ASP A 154 -7.10 5.43 8.99
C ASP A 154 -7.10 4.14 9.83
N ASP A 155 -8.19 3.38 9.82
CA ASP A 155 -8.23 2.03 10.40
C ASP A 155 -7.25 1.07 9.70
N ILE A 156 -7.20 1.07 8.36
CA ILE A 156 -6.25 0.25 7.59
C ILE A 156 -4.80 0.65 7.88
N LYS A 157 -4.53 1.94 8.05
CA LYS A 157 -3.20 2.40 8.47
C LYS A 157 -2.88 1.95 9.88
N ALA A 158 -3.85 2.03 10.80
CA ALA A 158 -3.67 1.62 12.19
C ALA A 158 -3.35 0.11 12.29
N THR A 159 -4.12 -0.76 11.62
CA THR A 159 -3.86 -2.20 11.58
C THR A 159 -2.48 -2.51 10.98
N ALA A 160 -2.11 -1.85 9.88
CA ALA A 160 -0.80 -2.00 9.28
C ALA A 160 0.36 -1.55 10.20
N THR A 161 0.12 -0.62 11.13
CA THR A 161 1.11 -0.24 12.15
C THR A 161 1.14 -1.22 13.32
N THR A 162 -0.01 -1.72 13.77
CA THR A 162 -0.11 -2.71 14.85
C THR A 162 0.52 -4.04 14.45
N ASP A 163 0.31 -4.48 13.22
CA ASP A 163 0.92 -5.71 12.69
C ASP A 163 2.44 -5.59 12.61
N LYS A 164 2.95 -4.40 12.25
CA LYS A 164 4.39 -4.12 12.30
C LYS A 164 4.94 -4.12 13.72
N SER A 165 4.24 -3.50 14.67
CA SER A 165 4.69 -3.48 16.07
C SER A 165 4.65 -4.87 16.72
N ASN A 166 3.63 -5.67 16.42
CA ASN A 166 3.52 -7.04 16.91
C ASN A 166 4.61 -7.93 16.28
N ALA A 167 4.86 -7.81 14.97
CA ALA A 167 5.95 -8.53 14.33
C ALA A 167 7.33 -8.16 14.89
N THR A 168 7.56 -6.90 15.30
CA THR A 168 8.80 -6.52 15.99
C THR A 168 8.88 -7.05 17.42
N ALA A 169 7.75 -7.08 18.15
CA ALA A 169 7.69 -7.60 19.52
C ALA A 169 7.92 -9.11 19.57
N ASP A 170 7.34 -9.87 18.65
CA ASP A 170 7.58 -11.33 18.53
C ASP A 170 9.04 -11.63 18.22
N LYS A 171 9.68 -10.80 17.38
CA LYS A 171 11.10 -10.96 17.05
C LYS A 171 12.02 -10.64 18.23
N SER A 172 11.67 -9.65 19.07
CA SER A 172 12.41 -9.35 20.30
C SER A 172 12.20 -10.39 21.40
N ASN A 173 10.98 -10.94 21.52
CA ASN A 173 10.68 -11.99 22.50
C ASN A 173 11.39 -13.30 22.14
N ALA A 174 11.42 -13.68 20.86
CA ALA A 174 12.17 -14.85 20.39
C ALA A 174 13.70 -14.72 20.61
N ALA A 175 14.25 -13.51 20.50
CA ALA A 175 15.65 -13.25 20.82
C ALA A 175 15.93 -13.34 22.34
N ALA A 176 15.04 -12.79 23.17
CA ALA A 176 15.16 -12.83 24.62
C ALA A 176 15.04 -14.26 25.19
N ASP A 177 14.18 -15.11 24.62
CA ASP A 177 14.07 -16.52 25.03
C ASP A 177 15.33 -17.32 24.66
N LYS A 178 15.95 -17.04 23.53
CA LYS A 178 17.22 -17.68 23.14
C LYS A 178 18.36 -17.33 24.10
N ASP A 179 18.48 -16.06 24.46
CA ASP A 179 19.50 -15.59 25.40
C ASP A 179 19.31 -16.18 26.81
N LYS A 180 18.06 -16.35 27.25
CA LYS A 180 17.73 -17.04 28.51
C LYS A 180 18.16 -18.50 28.49
N ILE A 181 17.85 -19.23 27.42
CA ILE A 181 18.22 -20.64 27.28
C ILE A 181 19.74 -20.82 27.29
N GLU A 182 20.48 -19.92 26.65
CA GLU A 182 21.95 -19.94 26.66
C GLU A 182 22.51 -19.61 28.05
N GLN A 183 21.95 -18.63 28.78
CA GLN A 183 22.32 -18.33 30.16
C GLN A 183 22.04 -19.49 31.12
N ASP A 184 20.86 -20.10 31.04
CA ASP A 184 20.48 -21.25 31.88
C ASP A 184 21.41 -22.45 31.62
N GLY A 185 21.80 -22.67 30.35
CA GLY A 185 22.77 -23.70 29.98
C GLY A 185 24.17 -23.46 30.55
N LEU A 186 24.63 -22.20 30.63
CA LEU A 186 25.89 -21.82 31.25
C LEU A 186 25.86 -22.07 32.77
N LEU A 187 24.76 -21.71 33.43
CA LEU A 187 24.59 -21.90 34.87
C LEU A 187 24.65 -23.39 35.26
N ILE A 188 24.02 -24.26 34.46
CA ILE A 188 24.06 -25.72 34.67
C ILE A 188 25.48 -26.26 34.48
N ARG A 189 26.21 -25.77 33.46
CA ARG A 189 27.59 -26.18 33.21
C ARG A 189 28.52 -25.76 34.36
N GLU A 190 28.36 -24.53 34.87
CA GLU A 190 29.12 -24.03 36.02
C GLU A 190 28.83 -24.83 37.28
N LEU A 191 27.55 -25.09 37.58
CA LEU A 191 27.14 -25.93 38.72
C LEU A 191 27.74 -27.35 38.61
N ALA A 192 27.74 -27.93 37.41
CA ALA A 192 28.36 -29.24 37.18
C ALA A 192 29.88 -29.20 37.40
N MET A 193 30.58 -28.18 36.91
CA MET A 193 32.02 -28.01 37.10
C MET A 193 32.39 -27.85 38.59
N GLN A 194 31.66 -27.03 39.35
CA GLN A 194 31.89 -26.89 40.79
C GLN A 194 31.70 -28.21 41.57
N THR A 195 30.82 -29.10 41.12
CA THR A 195 30.67 -30.43 41.76
C THR A 195 31.80 -31.40 41.43
N ILE A 196 32.48 -31.20 40.29
CA ILE A 196 33.65 -31.98 39.88
C ILE A 196 34.89 -31.50 40.64
N GLU A 197 35.10 -30.19 40.77
CA GLU A 197 36.24 -29.60 41.50
C GLU A 197 36.22 -29.96 43.00
N ARG A 198 35.03 -30.06 43.63
CA ARG A 198 34.94 -30.54 45.03
C ARG A 198 35.36 -31.99 45.23
N ARG A 199 35.57 -32.77 44.15
CA ARG A 199 36.12 -34.13 44.22
C ARG A 199 37.63 -34.18 43.98
N THR A 200 38.28 -33.09 43.56
CA THR A 200 39.72 -33.08 43.25
C THR A 200 40.60 -32.65 44.42
N ASP A 201 40.05 -31.93 45.41
CA ASP A 201 40.82 -31.43 46.55
C ASP A 201 40.53 -32.23 47.83
N LYS A 202 41.10 -33.45 47.89
CA LYS A 202 41.57 -34.07 49.13
C LYS A 202 42.52 -35.22 48.78
N ALA A 203 43.80 -34.89 48.64
CA ALA A 203 44.87 -35.85 48.88
C ALA A 203 45.44 -35.57 50.28
N PRO A 204 45.47 -36.57 51.17
CA PRO A 204 46.68 -36.80 51.94
C PRO A 204 47.20 -38.22 51.71
N ASP A 205 48.52 -38.27 51.85
CA ASP A 205 49.45 -39.38 51.75
C ASP A 205 49.00 -40.66 52.49
N GLY A 206 49.39 -41.83 51.97
CA GLY A 206 49.35 -43.10 52.72
C GLY A 206 48.64 -44.30 52.08
N GLU A 207 49.43 -45.15 51.44
CA GLU A 207 49.45 -46.62 51.56
C GLU A 207 48.23 -47.50 51.15
N SER A 208 48.50 -48.29 50.10
CA SER A 208 48.02 -49.65 49.79
C SER A 208 46.59 -49.89 49.28
N SER A 209 46.54 -50.74 48.24
CA SER A 209 45.53 -51.77 47.96
C SER A 209 44.63 -51.59 46.72
N LYS A 210 44.96 -52.41 45.70
CA LYS A 210 44.07 -53.05 44.69
C LYS A 210 43.53 -52.17 43.56
N LYS A 211 44.27 -52.17 42.44
CA LYS A 211 43.70 -51.93 41.09
C LYS A 211 42.67 -53.03 40.78
N LYS A 212 41.42 -52.63 40.51
CA LYS A 212 40.44 -53.42 39.74
C LYS A 212 40.01 -52.63 38.50
N PRO A 213 39.96 -53.24 37.31
CA PRO A 213 39.52 -52.59 36.07
C PRO A 213 37.99 -52.69 35.97
N ALA A 214 37.28 -51.55 35.92
CA ALA A 214 35.81 -51.54 35.86
C ALA A 214 35.22 -50.65 34.77
N LEU A 215 36.05 -50.08 33.88
CA LEU A 215 35.59 -49.12 32.86
C LEU A 215 35.58 -49.72 31.44
N GLU A 216 36.37 -50.75 31.15
CA GLU A 216 36.34 -51.44 29.85
C GLU A 216 35.16 -52.42 29.72
N SER A 217 34.73 -53.05 30.81
CA SER A 217 33.65 -54.06 30.79
C SER A 217 32.26 -53.49 30.44
N ARG A 218 32.02 -52.19 30.63
CA ARG A 218 30.74 -51.56 30.22
C ARG A 218 30.71 -51.22 28.73
N ARG A 219 31.85 -50.88 28.14
CA ARG A 219 31.94 -50.57 26.70
C ARG A 219 31.80 -51.82 25.84
N THR A 220 32.37 -52.94 26.29
CA THR A 220 32.19 -54.24 25.62
C THR A 220 30.77 -54.79 25.78
N SER A 221 30.11 -54.53 26.92
CA SER A 221 28.72 -54.96 27.14
C SER A 221 27.70 -54.23 26.25
N LEU A 222 27.89 -52.93 26.00
CA LEU A 222 26.99 -52.18 25.09
C LEU A 222 27.16 -52.62 23.63
N ALA A 223 28.41 -52.83 23.18
CA ALA A 223 28.69 -53.28 21.82
C ALA A 223 28.08 -54.66 21.54
N SER A 224 28.22 -55.60 22.49
CA SER A 224 27.61 -56.93 22.37
C SER A 224 26.08 -56.90 22.36
N ALA A 225 25.45 -56.00 23.12
CA ALA A 225 23.99 -55.85 23.11
C ALA A 225 23.47 -55.36 21.75
N ILE A 226 24.17 -54.42 21.11
CA ILE A 226 23.81 -53.90 19.78
C ILE A 226 23.96 -54.99 18.71
N GLU A 227 25.01 -55.81 18.78
CA GLU A 227 25.26 -56.89 17.82
C GLU A 227 24.17 -57.97 17.91
N ILE A 228 23.79 -58.38 19.13
CA ILE A 228 22.71 -59.37 19.37
C ILE A 228 21.37 -58.84 18.87
N GLU A 229 21.07 -57.56 19.06
CA GLU A 229 19.84 -56.94 18.56
C GLU A 229 19.81 -56.90 17.03
N SER A 230 20.95 -56.58 16.40
CA SER A 230 21.08 -56.58 14.94
C SER A 230 20.94 -57.98 14.31
N GLU A 231 21.43 -59.02 14.99
CA GLU A 231 21.27 -60.42 14.55
C GLU A 231 19.82 -60.88 14.64
N ARG A 232 19.10 -60.47 15.70
CA ARG A 232 17.67 -60.77 15.84
C ARG A 232 16.85 -60.12 14.75
N GLU A 233 17.13 -58.85 14.41
CA GLU A 233 16.41 -58.14 13.35
C GLU A 233 16.67 -58.76 11.96
N ARG A 234 17.89 -59.26 11.71
CA ARG A 234 18.20 -60.02 10.49
C ARG A 234 17.47 -61.35 10.44
N ALA A 235 17.47 -62.11 11.54
CA ALA A 235 16.78 -63.40 11.60
C ALA A 235 15.25 -63.25 11.44
N THR A 236 14.66 -62.15 11.91
CA THR A 236 13.24 -61.86 11.66
C THR A 236 12.98 -61.52 10.20
N ARG A 237 13.83 -60.70 9.56
CA ARG A 237 13.72 -60.41 8.12
C ARG A 237 13.91 -61.64 7.24
N GLU A 238 14.83 -62.53 7.59
CA GLU A 238 15.06 -63.77 6.86
C GLU A 238 13.84 -64.71 6.93
N LYS A 239 13.21 -64.83 8.12
CA LYS A 239 11.95 -65.59 8.27
C LYS A 239 10.77 -64.95 7.55
N GLU A 240 10.70 -63.63 7.48
CA GLU A 240 9.68 -62.93 6.69
C GLU A 240 9.87 -63.13 5.18
N LEU A 241 11.12 -63.24 4.71
CA LEU A 241 11.46 -63.52 3.31
C LEU A 241 11.27 -65.01 2.94
N GLU A 242 11.45 -65.94 3.87
CA GLU A 242 11.16 -67.38 3.66
C GLU A 242 9.66 -67.71 3.56
N PHE A 243 8.78 -66.78 3.94
CA PHE A 243 7.32 -66.97 3.91
C PHE A 243 6.61 -66.19 2.78
N GLN A 244 7.37 -65.64 1.82
CA GLN A 244 6.86 -65.14 0.52
C GLN A 244 7.21 -66.10 -0.61
#